data_AF-A0AAJ6DBS1-F1
#
_entry.id   AF-A0AAJ6DBS1-F1
#
_cell.length_a   1.000
_cell.length_b   1.000
_cell.length_c   1.000
_cell.angle_alpha   90.00
_cell.angle_beta   90.00
_cell.angle_gamma   90.00
#
_symmetry.space_group_name_H-M   'P 1'
#
loop_
_entity.id
_entity.type
_entity.pdbx_description
1 polymer ?
#
loop_
_entity_poly.entity_id
_entity_poly.type
_entity_poly.pdbx_seq_one_letter_code
_entity_poly.pdbx_strand_id
1 'polypeptide(L)'
;MMKTALSIIFILFPSLSYSFNYDAHLNYSIKNDLIYDLNEYRKKSISEMNDIIYGECSSVYFSGYVENTLSTRMKIWSGEIPRSQMNLFLPSDIAMLEMVDTLSRFYKFPMSYYMLKSFEEVIDDKANELVKTNDFNTYTGTEQIINLCALKYNPKKYFNLLSNKSLTNKESYFASSSGIKNKTDNNLIPLISDEKVGLDVSSQEIKEMGISEQELLLAKAIIGDSIRIGLVNQGKDNWLLYHNILEKRYNDFLDFINKGGKNETFLQTLVMVKMMYVSDNVLNALKGLNSRDSKKLASIILEIPNYIKHPSNQKIMKKSKSKLKSIDFIIKYGDAFKG
;
A
#
# COMPACT_ATOMS: atom_id res chain seq x y z
N MET A 1 36.51 -6.68 -40.67
CA MET A 1 36.61 -5.62 -39.64
C MET A 1 35.22 -5.19 -39.19
N MET A 2 35.04 -5.17 -37.87
CA MET A 2 33.97 -4.62 -37.00
C MET A 2 32.49 -4.85 -37.36
N LYS A 3 31.92 -5.86 -36.68
CA LYS A 3 30.52 -5.90 -36.25
C LYS A 3 30.37 -4.93 -35.08
N THR A 4 29.60 -3.86 -35.24
CA THR A 4 29.26 -2.96 -34.12
C THR A 4 27.99 -3.49 -33.47
N ALA A 5 28.13 -4.06 -32.27
CA ALA A 5 27.02 -4.45 -31.42
C ALA A 5 26.32 -3.18 -30.91
N LEU A 6 25.05 -3.00 -31.26
CA LEU A 6 24.16 -2.07 -30.58
C LEU A 6 23.84 -2.66 -29.20
N SER A 7 24.58 -2.25 -28.18
CA SER A 7 24.20 -2.48 -26.79
C SER A 7 23.01 -1.58 -26.47
N ILE A 8 21.81 -2.15 -26.56
CA ILE A 8 20.60 -1.58 -25.97
C ILE A 8 20.80 -1.64 -24.46
N ILE A 9 21.18 -0.50 -23.87
CA ILE A 9 21.14 -0.29 -22.44
C ILE A 9 19.67 -0.28 -22.06
N PHE A 10 19.17 -1.42 -21.57
CA PHE A 10 17.95 -1.46 -20.79
C PHE A 10 18.19 -0.56 -19.56
N ILE A 11 17.60 0.63 -19.59
CA ILE A 11 17.37 1.41 -18.37
C ILE A 11 16.30 0.61 -17.60
N LEU A 12 16.75 -0.38 -16.85
CA LEU A 12 15.99 -0.92 -15.74
C LEU A 12 15.78 0.26 -14.80
N PHE A 13 14.55 0.80 -14.75
CA PHE A 13 14.15 1.62 -13.61
C PHE A 13 14.42 0.76 -12.37
N PRO A 14 15.38 1.12 -11.51
CA PRO A 14 15.49 0.43 -10.24
C PRO A 14 14.15 0.64 -9.55
N SER A 15 13.48 -0.45 -9.19
CA SER A 15 12.44 -0.40 -8.19
C SER A 15 13.08 0.30 -6.99
N LEU A 16 12.65 1.54 -6.72
CA LEU A 16 13.13 2.36 -5.61
C LEU A 16 12.80 1.62 -4.31
N SER A 17 13.73 0.77 -3.90
CA SER A 17 13.72 0.14 -2.59
C SER A 17 14.27 1.17 -1.63
N TYR A 18 13.41 2.11 -1.21
CA TYR A 18 13.77 3.05 -0.15
C TYR A 18 14.23 2.25 1.06
N SER A 19 15.51 2.39 1.43
CA SER A 19 16.09 1.73 2.59
C SER A 19 15.60 2.44 3.84
N PHE A 20 14.47 1.95 4.35
CA PHE A 20 13.88 2.44 5.58
C PHE A 20 14.77 2.05 6.78
N ASN A 21 15.58 2.99 7.28
CA ASN A 21 16.33 2.84 8.52
C ASN A 21 15.47 3.33 9.69
N TYR A 22 14.94 2.39 10.47
CA TYR A 22 14.42 2.72 11.79
C TYR A 22 15.59 2.80 12.75
N ASP A 23 16.01 4.02 13.07
CA ASP A 23 16.98 4.26 14.14
C ASP A 23 16.32 3.94 15.48
N ALA A 24 16.47 2.69 15.91
CA ALA A 24 16.11 2.26 17.27
C ALA A 24 17.08 2.84 18.34
N HIS A 25 17.94 3.79 17.98
CA HIS A 25 19.03 4.31 18.80
C HIS A 25 18.77 5.74 19.27
N LEU A 26 17.65 5.98 19.94
CA LEU A 26 17.50 7.14 20.81
C LEU A 26 17.18 6.66 22.23
N ASN A 27 18.25 6.49 22.99
CA ASN A 27 18.33 6.65 24.45
C ASN A 27 17.37 5.82 25.34
N TYR A 28 17.30 4.50 25.16
CA TYR A 28 16.66 3.62 26.13
C TYR A 28 17.61 3.30 27.29
N SER A 29 17.74 4.21 28.25
CA SER A 29 18.46 3.92 29.51
C SER A 29 17.72 2.94 30.43
N ILE A 30 16.57 2.40 30.00
CA ILE A 30 15.80 1.39 30.75
C ILE A 30 15.44 0.24 29.81
N LYS A 31 16.37 -0.70 29.66
CA LYS A 31 16.23 -1.91 28.83
C LYS A 31 14.99 -2.75 29.18
N ASN A 32 14.54 -2.71 30.45
CA ASN A 32 13.42 -3.51 30.93
C ASN A 32 12.06 -2.96 30.46
N ASP A 33 11.86 -1.64 30.50
CA ASP A 33 10.62 -1.00 30.05
C ASP A 33 10.43 -1.21 28.56
N LEU A 34 11.49 -1.04 27.77
CA LEU A 34 11.48 -1.32 26.34
C LEU A 34 11.05 -2.77 26.03
N ILE A 35 11.56 -3.76 26.77
CA ILE A 35 11.18 -5.17 26.56
C ILE A 35 9.70 -5.39 26.91
N TYR A 36 9.21 -4.77 27.98
CA TYR A 36 7.81 -4.84 28.37
C TYR A 36 6.90 -4.26 27.27
N ASP A 37 7.19 -3.04 26.81
CA ASP A 37 6.41 -2.37 25.77
C ASP A 37 6.40 -3.17 24.45
N LEU A 38 7.56 -3.70 24.04
CA LEU A 38 7.66 -4.55 22.86
C LEU A 38 6.78 -5.81 23.00
N ASN A 39 6.75 -6.43 24.18
CA ASN A 39 5.94 -7.62 24.43
C ASN A 39 4.44 -7.32 24.42
N GLU A 40 4.02 -6.15 24.91
CA GLU A 40 2.63 -5.73 24.82
C GLU A 40 2.21 -5.49 23.37
N TYR A 41 3.03 -4.80 22.57
CA TYR A 41 2.75 -4.60 21.15
C TYR A 41 2.72 -5.91 20.34
N ARG A 42 3.54 -6.90 20.69
CA ARG A 42 3.55 -8.22 20.02
C ARG A 42 2.26 -9.01 20.19
N LYS A 43 1.54 -8.78 21.30
CA LYS A 43 0.29 -9.50 21.62
C LYS A 43 -0.94 -8.87 20.98
N LYS A 44 -0.83 -7.65 20.44
CA LYS A 44 -1.95 -6.91 19.89
C LYS A 44 -2.65 -7.66 18.75
N SER A 45 -3.97 -7.53 18.76
CA SER A 45 -4.83 -7.98 17.67
C SER A 45 -4.48 -7.28 16.35
N ILE A 46 -4.98 -7.83 15.25
CA ILE A 46 -4.80 -7.24 13.92
C ILE A 46 -5.40 -5.83 13.87
N SER A 47 -6.59 -5.63 14.45
CA SER A 47 -7.26 -4.32 14.48
C SER A 47 -6.49 -3.31 15.33
N GLU A 48 -6.10 -3.66 16.56
CA GLU A 48 -5.41 -2.70 17.44
C GLU A 48 -4.10 -2.17 16.82
N MET A 49 -3.32 -3.03 16.18
CA MET A 49 -2.09 -2.58 15.52
C MET A 49 -2.37 -1.76 14.27
N ASN A 50 -3.38 -2.13 13.48
CA ASN A 50 -3.77 -1.34 12.32
C ASN A 50 -4.25 0.06 12.73
N ASP A 51 -4.98 0.17 13.84
CA ASP A 51 -5.43 1.46 14.40
C ASP A 51 -4.25 2.31 14.85
N ILE A 52 -3.25 1.71 15.53
CA ILE A 52 -2.02 2.41 15.91
C ILE A 52 -1.25 2.90 14.68
N ILE A 53 -1.06 2.03 13.69
CA ILE A 53 -0.34 2.33 12.45
C ILE A 53 -1.03 3.45 11.68
N TYR A 54 -2.35 3.34 11.51
CA TYR A 54 -3.15 4.32 10.80
C TYR A 54 -3.21 5.63 11.58
N GLY A 55 -3.45 5.60 12.88
CA GLY A 55 -3.47 6.79 13.74
C GLY A 55 -2.17 7.57 13.68
N GLU A 56 -1.03 6.88 13.66
CA GLU A 56 0.28 7.51 13.52
C GLU A 56 0.45 8.21 12.16
N CYS A 57 0.10 7.51 11.07
CA CYS A 57 0.16 8.03 9.70
C CYS A 57 -0.92 9.08 9.37
N SER A 58 -2.03 9.12 10.11
CA SER A 58 -3.13 10.08 9.91
C SER A 58 -3.16 11.18 10.98
N SER A 59 -2.18 11.18 11.90
CA SER A 59 -2.08 12.20 12.94
C SER A 59 -2.06 13.60 12.33
N VAL A 60 -2.68 14.58 13.02
CA VAL A 60 -2.68 15.99 12.57
C VAL A 60 -1.26 16.52 12.34
N TYR A 61 -0.29 16.03 13.12
CA TYR A 61 1.11 16.40 12.97
C TYR A 61 1.72 15.87 11.66
N PHE A 62 1.50 14.58 11.33
CA PHE A 62 2.04 14.01 10.10
C PHE A 62 1.29 14.48 8.86
N SER A 63 -0.04 14.49 8.89
CA SER A 63 -0.85 15.02 7.79
C SER A 63 -0.52 16.48 7.49
N GLY A 64 -0.43 17.33 8.53
CA GLY A 64 -0.03 18.74 8.37
C GLY A 64 1.39 18.91 7.83
N TYR A 65 2.33 18.06 8.24
CA TYR A 65 3.68 18.04 7.67
C TYR A 65 3.66 17.68 6.18
N VAL A 66 2.95 16.62 5.80
CA VAL A 66 2.83 16.16 4.40
C VAL A 66 2.18 17.24 3.55
N GLU A 67 1.05 17.80 3.99
CA GLU A 67 0.30 18.80 3.22
C GLU A 67 1.13 20.06 2.96
N ASN A 68 1.78 20.61 3.99
CA ASN A 68 2.63 21.80 3.86
C ASN A 68 3.83 21.55 2.96
N THR A 69 4.48 20.40 3.13
CA THR A 69 5.64 20.02 2.31
C THR A 69 5.23 19.81 0.86
N LEU A 70 4.13 19.09 0.63
CA LEU A 70 3.59 18.82 -0.72
C LEU A 70 3.22 20.12 -1.43
N SER A 71 2.46 21.00 -0.77
CA SER A 71 2.09 22.31 -1.32
C SER A 71 3.33 23.14 -1.70
N THR A 72 4.34 23.16 -0.83
CA THR A 72 5.60 23.86 -1.09
C THR A 72 6.37 23.26 -2.27
N ARG A 73 6.49 21.93 -2.33
CA ARG A 73 7.14 21.23 -3.43
C ARG A 73 6.42 21.49 -4.76
N MET A 74 5.09 21.52 -4.78
CA MET A 74 4.30 21.83 -5.98
C MET A 74 4.55 23.26 -6.48
N LYS A 75 4.67 24.25 -5.58
CA LYS A 75 5.06 25.63 -5.94
C LYS A 75 6.47 25.71 -6.52
N ILE A 76 7.40 24.87 -6.03
CA ILE A 76 8.74 24.79 -6.58
C ILE A 76 8.74 24.15 -7.98
N TRP A 77 8.00 23.05 -8.15
CA TRP A 77 7.90 22.33 -9.43
C TRP A 77 7.16 23.13 -10.51
N SER A 78 6.18 23.96 -10.14
CA SER A 78 5.48 24.88 -11.05
C SER A 78 6.27 26.15 -11.38
N GLY A 79 7.36 26.43 -10.65
CA GLY A 79 8.20 27.61 -10.85
C GLY A 79 7.76 28.86 -10.09
N GLU A 80 6.71 28.79 -9.26
CA GLU A 80 6.29 29.89 -8.38
C GLU A 80 7.35 30.20 -7.32
N ILE A 81 8.06 29.18 -6.82
CA ILE A 81 9.20 29.33 -5.91
C ILE A 81 10.47 28.89 -6.65
N PRO A 82 11.51 29.74 -6.74
CA PRO A 82 12.80 29.33 -7.30
C PRO A 82 13.41 28.17 -6.51
N ARG A 83 13.92 27.15 -7.20
CA ARG A 83 14.61 26.00 -6.54
C ARG A 83 15.75 26.42 -5.61
N SER A 84 16.42 27.54 -5.91
CA SER A 84 17.48 28.10 -5.06
C SER A 84 16.98 28.56 -3.68
N GLN A 85 15.67 28.75 -3.50
CA GLN A 85 15.05 29.15 -2.24
C GLN A 85 14.39 27.98 -1.50
N MET A 86 14.51 26.75 -2.00
CA MET A 86 13.85 25.56 -1.43
C MET A 86 14.10 25.40 0.09
N ASN A 87 15.33 25.60 0.54
CA ASN A 87 15.71 25.45 1.95
C ASN A 87 15.09 26.49 2.90
N LEU A 88 14.49 27.58 2.37
CA LEU A 88 13.80 28.58 3.17
C LEU A 88 12.36 28.18 3.52
N PHE A 89 11.78 27.27 2.73
CA PHE A 89 10.36 26.91 2.82
C PHE A 89 10.12 25.47 3.27
N LEU A 90 11.13 24.60 3.12
CA LEU A 90 11.03 23.22 3.57
C LEU A 90 11.37 23.06 5.05
N PRO A 91 10.79 22.07 5.73
CA PRO A 91 11.11 21.75 7.12
C PRO A 91 12.61 21.52 7.30
N SER A 92 13.19 22.16 8.31
CA SER A 92 14.59 21.90 8.70
C SER A 92 14.71 20.57 9.44
N ASP A 93 15.94 20.07 9.58
CA ASP A 93 16.22 18.90 10.41
C ASP A 93 15.72 19.08 11.86
N ILE A 94 15.78 20.30 12.39
CA ILE A 94 15.27 20.64 13.72
C ILE A 94 13.75 20.45 13.78
N ALA A 95 13.02 20.95 12.78
CA ALA A 95 11.55 20.80 12.73
C ALA A 95 11.13 19.33 12.62
N MET A 96 11.89 18.50 11.87
CA MET A 96 11.66 17.06 11.84
C MET A 96 11.91 16.40 13.19
N LEU A 97 12.96 16.80 13.92
CA LEU A 97 13.23 16.27 15.27
C LEU A 97 12.14 16.67 16.29
N GLU A 98 11.64 17.91 16.23
CA GLU A 98 10.50 18.37 17.05
C GLU A 98 9.23 17.58 16.74
N MET A 99 9.02 17.22 15.48
CA MET A 99 7.91 16.37 15.07
C MET A 99 8.04 14.95 15.65
N VAL A 100 9.24 14.37 15.64
CA VAL A 100 9.50 13.07 16.28
C VAL A 100 9.21 13.15 17.79
N ASP A 101 9.67 14.21 18.48
CA ASP A 101 9.37 14.44 19.90
C ASP A 101 7.85 14.53 20.13
N THR A 102 7.15 15.28 19.30
CA THR A 102 5.70 15.45 19.41
C THR A 102 4.97 14.12 19.22
N LEU A 103 5.33 13.33 18.21
CA LEU A 103 4.77 12.00 17.98
C LEU A 103 5.07 11.04 19.15
N SER A 104 6.24 11.16 19.79
CA SER A 104 6.63 10.31 20.93
C SER A 104 5.73 10.46 22.15
N ARG A 105 4.99 11.57 22.26
CA ARG A 105 4.01 11.82 23.34
C ARG A 105 2.75 10.98 23.18
N PHE A 106 2.46 10.52 21.97
CA PHE A 106 1.24 9.77 21.64
C PHE A 106 1.54 8.32 21.24
N TYR A 107 2.71 8.07 20.66
CA TYR A 107 3.11 6.76 20.15
C TYR A 107 4.35 6.28 20.87
N LYS A 108 4.29 5.04 21.39
CA LYS A 108 5.43 4.43 22.08
C LYS A 108 6.64 4.25 21.16
N PHE A 109 6.37 3.96 19.89
CA PHE A 109 7.38 3.77 18.85
C PHE A 109 7.07 4.72 17.68
N PRO A 110 7.31 6.03 17.83
CA PRO A 110 6.94 7.01 16.83
C PRO A 110 7.76 6.84 15.54
N MET A 111 7.30 7.46 14.45
CA MET A 111 8.07 7.57 13.22
C MET A 111 9.40 8.24 13.52
N SER A 112 10.49 7.63 13.04
CA SER A 112 11.84 8.16 13.26
C SER A 112 12.11 9.35 12.34
N TYR A 113 13.14 10.12 12.67
CA TYR A 113 13.65 11.18 11.79
C TYR A 113 13.93 10.66 10.37
N TYR A 114 14.59 9.50 10.23
CA TYR A 114 14.90 8.91 8.92
C TYR A 114 13.67 8.41 8.15
N MET A 115 12.62 7.99 8.87
CA MET A 115 11.31 7.71 8.27
C MET A 115 10.72 8.98 7.66
N LEU A 116 10.67 10.07 8.42
CA LEU A 116 10.17 11.36 7.95
C LEU A 116 10.98 11.89 6.76
N LYS A 117 12.31 11.77 6.83
CA LYS A 117 13.21 12.14 5.74
C LYS A 117 12.96 11.34 4.46
N SER A 118 12.69 10.04 4.59
CA SER A 118 12.36 9.19 3.44
C SER A 118 11.03 9.62 2.78
N PHE A 119 10.10 10.20 3.55
CA PHE A 119 8.88 10.76 2.97
C PHE A 119 9.11 12.05 2.20
N GLU A 120 10.20 12.79 2.43
CA GLU A 120 10.49 14.00 1.62
C GLU A 120 10.66 13.65 0.14
N GLU A 121 11.32 12.55 -0.18
CA GLU A 121 11.48 12.06 -1.55
C GLU A 121 10.13 11.64 -2.14
N VAL A 122 9.32 10.90 -1.38
CA VAL A 122 7.97 10.50 -1.77
C VAL A 122 7.07 11.72 -2.04
N ILE A 123 7.14 12.74 -1.19
CA ILE A 123 6.39 13.98 -1.33
C ILE A 123 6.85 14.75 -2.58
N ASP A 124 8.16 14.82 -2.83
CA ASP A 124 8.72 15.49 -4.01
C ASP A 124 8.28 14.81 -5.32
N ASP A 125 8.35 13.48 -5.38
CA ASP A 125 7.90 12.69 -6.53
C ASP A 125 6.40 12.90 -6.78
N LYS A 126 5.59 12.88 -5.72
CA LYS A 126 4.14 13.14 -5.81
C LYS A 126 3.86 14.58 -6.26
N ALA A 127 4.58 15.57 -5.74
CA ALA A 127 4.43 16.96 -6.16
C ALA A 127 4.72 17.13 -7.66
N ASN A 128 5.80 16.52 -8.15
CA ASN A 128 6.19 16.54 -9.55
C ASN A 128 5.13 15.88 -10.44
N GLU A 129 4.60 14.72 -10.02
CA GLU A 129 3.51 14.02 -10.70
C GLU A 129 2.28 14.92 -10.85
N LEU A 130 1.81 15.49 -9.74
CA LEU A 130 0.64 16.37 -9.69
C LEU A 130 0.79 17.62 -10.58
N VAL A 131 1.96 18.26 -10.56
CA VAL A 131 2.24 19.41 -11.44
C VAL A 131 2.27 18.98 -12.91
N LYS A 132 2.90 17.86 -13.26
CA LYS A 132 2.95 17.35 -14.64
C LYS A 132 1.58 16.99 -15.20
N THR A 133 0.67 16.53 -14.36
CA THR A 133 -0.70 16.17 -14.75
C THR A 133 -1.69 17.34 -14.67
N ASN A 134 -1.22 18.54 -14.27
CA ASN A 134 -2.05 19.71 -13.94
C ASN A 134 -3.13 19.41 -12.88
N ASP A 135 -2.88 18.45 -12.00
CA ASP A 135 -3.75 18.14 -10.86
C ASP A 135 -3.20 18.83 -9.61
N PHE A 136 -3.71 20.03 -9.31
CA PHE A 136 -3.23 20.81 -8.17
C PHE A 136 -3.93 20.45 -6.84
N ASN A 137 -4.58 19.29 -6.77
CA ASN A 137 -5.29 18.85 -5.58
C ASN A 137 -4.34 18.30 -4.50
N THR A 138 -3.87 19.20 -3.62
CA THR A 138 -3.01 18.86 -2.48
C THR A 138 -3.67 17.90 -1.50
N TYR A 139 -5.00 17.93 -1.36
CA TYR A 139 -5.73 17.05 -0.45
C TYR A 139 -5.63 15.59 -0.92
N THR A 140 -5.93 15.32 -2.19
CA THR A 140 -5.81 13.96 -2.76
C THR A 140 -4.36 13.46 -2.74
N GLY A 141 -3.39 14.33 -3.02
CA GLY A 141 -1.97 13.99 -2.90
C GLY A 141 -1.55 13.62 -1.48
N THR A 142 -2.04 14.37 -0.49
CA THR A 142 -1.78 14.13 0.94
C THR A 142 -2.38 12.79 1.38
N GLU A 143 -3.63 12.52 1.01
CA GLU A 143 -4.31 11.25 1.31
C GLU A 143 -3.55 10.05 0.74
N GLN A 144 -3.04 10.14 -0.49
CA GLN A 144 -2.24 9.07 -1.11
C GLN A 144 -0.95 8.79 -0.33
N ILE A 145 -0.26 9.84 0.15
CA ILE A 145 0.97 9.70 0.94
C ILE A 145 0.68 9.11 2.33
N ILE A 146 -0.42 9.51 2.97
CA ILE A 146 -0.89 8.93 4.23
C ILE A 146 -1.20 7.43 4.07
N ASN A 147 -1.91 7.06 3.00
CA ASN A 147 -2.20 5.66 2.69
C ASN A 147 -0.93 4.85 2.41
N LEU A 148 0.06 5.45 1.73
CA LEU A 148 1.36 4.84 1.51
C LEU A 148 2.11 4.62 2.84
N CYS A 149 2.04 5.59 3.77
CA CYS A 149 2.56 5.44 5.13
C CYS A 149 1.90 4.25 5.84
N ALA A 150 0.56 4.22 5.86
CA ALA A 150 -0.21 3.26 6.64
C ALA A 150 -0.15 1.83 6.07
N LEU A 151 -0.02 1.65 4.75
CA LEU A 151 -0.08 0.34 4.10
C LEU A 151 1.30 -0.26 3.75
N LYS A 152 2.36 0.58 3.67
CA LYS A 152 3.68 0.16 3.19
C LYS A 152 4.79 0.41 4.22
N TYR A 153 5.00 1.66 4.61
CA TYR A 153 6.21 2.02 5.37
C TYR A 153 6.06 1.76 6.87
N ASN A 154 4.98 2.22 7.48
CA ASN A 154 4.78 2.10 8.92
C ASN A 154 4.55 0.65 9.39
N PRO A 155 3.81 -0.21 8.67
CA PRO A 155 3.76 -1.64 8.99
C PRO A 155 5.15 -2.29 8.99
N LYS A 156 6.01 -1.96 8.01
CA LYS A 156 7.38 -2.49 7.93
C LYS A 156 8.22 -2.06 9.14
N LYS A 157 8.06 -0.82 9.61
CA LYS A 157 8.69 -0.34 10.86
C LYS A 157 8.33 -1.24 12.04
N TYR A 158 7.04 -1.39 12.33
CA TYR A 158 6.58 -2.20 13.46
C TYR A 158 6.96 -3.68 13.29
N PHE A 159 6.89 -4.23 12.08
CA PHE A 159 7.29 -5.60 11.83
C PHE A 159 8.78 -5.81 12.15
N ASN A 160 9.67 -4.94 11.65
CA ASN A 160 11.10 -5.01 11.92
C ASN A 160 11.39 -4.87 13.42
N LEU A 161 10.73 -3.93 14.10
CA LEU A 161 10.91 -3.70 15.53
C LEU A 161 10.47 -4.92 16.37
N LEU A 162 9.26 -5.40 16.11
CA LEU A 162 8.62 -6.44 16.92
C LEU A 162 9.17 -7.84 16.61
N SER A 163 9.74 -8.07 15.43
CA SER A 163 10.41 -9.33 15.05
C SER A 163 11.91 -9.39 15.38
N ASN A 164 12.52 -8.28 15.83
CA ASN A 164 13.96 -8.22 16.08
C ASN A 164 14.38 -9.09 17.28
N LYS A 165 15.16 -10.14 17.00
CA LYS A 165 15.66 -11.09 17.99
C LYS A 165 16.66 -10.50 18.98
N SER A 166 17.44 -9.48 18.61
CA SER A 166 18.43 -8.87 19.52
C SER A 166 17.78 -8.03 20.61
N LEU A 167 16.52 -7.63 20.40
CA LEU A 167 15.68 -6.94 21.36
C LEU A 167 14.78 -7.92 22.16
N THR A 168 15.04 -9.23 22.07
CA THR A 168 14.28 -10.29 22.76
C THR A 168 15.21 -11.23 23.52
N ASN A 169 14.99 -11.40 24.82
CA ASN A 169 15.88 -12.21 25.66
C ASN A 169 15.56 -13.71 25.70
N LYS A 170 14.48 -14.22 25.08
CA LYS A 170 14.13 -15.65 25.03
C LYS A 170 12.89 -15.85 24.15
N GLU A 171 12.89 -16.94 23.37
CA GLU A 171 11.81 -17.48 22.52
C GLU A 171 11.53 -16.77 21.18
N SER A 172 11.42 -17.59 20.13
CA SER A 172 10.98 -17.19 18.79
C SER A 172 9.52 -16.76 18.86
N TYR A 173 9.26 -15.47 19.04
CA TYR A 173 7.91 -14.93 19.27
C TYR A 173 7.02 -14.81 18.01
N PHE A 174 7.46 -15.35 16.87
CA PHE A 174 6.50 -15.56 15.78
C PHE A 174 5.46 -16.55 16.27
N ALA A 175 4.19 -16.13 16.30
CA ALA A 175 3.10 -17.04 16.59
C ALA A 175 3.22 -18.22 15.60
N SER A 176 3.28 -19.43 16.14
CA SER A 176 3.47 -20.62 15.33
C SER A 176 2.38 -20.67 14.25
N SER A 177 2.77 -20.90 13.00
CA SER A 177 1.82 -21.21 11.94
C SER A 177 1.16 -22.59 12.11
N SER A 178 1.57 -23.34 13.14
CA SER A 178 0.97 -24.62 13.50
C SER A 178 -0.51 -24.46 13.84
N GLY A 179 -1.31 -25.36 13.28
CA GLY A 179 -2.76 -25.39 13.47
C GLY A 179 -3.53 -24.33 12.66
N ILE A 180 -2.86 -23.49 11.86
CA ILE A 180 -3.55 -22.64 10.89
C ILE A 180 -4.03 -23.52 9.75
N LYS A 181 -5.33 -23.47 9.46
CA LYS A 181 -5.94 -24.08 8.29
C LYS A 181 -5.68 -23.19 7.09
N ASN A 182 -5.39 -23.81 5.95
CA ASN A 182 -5.07 -23.11 4.72
C ASN A 182 -6.24 -22.23 4.20
N LYS A 183 -7.48 -22.69 4.40
CA LYS A 183 -8.67 -21.97 3.96
C LYS A 183 -9.78 -22.11 5.01
N THR A 184 -10.53 -21.04 5.18
CA THR A 184 -11.82 -20.96 5.85
C THR A 184 -12.86 -20.58 4.81
N ASP A 185 -14.15 -20.80 5.08
CA ASP A 185 -15.20 -20.51 4.11
C ASP A 185 -15.28 -19.00 3.72
N ASN A 186 -14.63 -18.13 4.49
CA ASN A 186 -14.77 -16.68 4.40
C ASN A 186 -13.52 -15.94 3.90
N ASN A 187 -12.42 -16.63 3.54
CA ASN A 187 -11.24 -15.98 2.97
C ASN A 187 -11.00 -16.37 1.51
N LEU A 188 -10.70 -15.35 0.68
CA LEU A 188 -10.38 -15.51 -0.74
C LEU A 188 -8.96 -16.09 -0.92
N ILE A 189 -7.98 -15.48 -0.26
CA ILE A 189 -6.55 -15.80 -0.37
C ILE A 189 -6.19 -16.93 0.61
N PRO A 190 -5.59 -18.04 0.13
CA PRO A 190 -5.09 -19.10 0.99
C PRO A 190 -4.05 -18.60 2.00
N LEU A 191 -4.12 -19.06 3.25
CA LEU A 191 -3.21 -18.61 4.29
C LEU A 191 -1.83 -19.26 4.18
N ILE A 192 -1.72 -20.53 3.78
CA ILE A 192 -0.46 -21.31 3.89
C ILE A 192 -0.03 -22.00 2.60
N SER A 193 -0.98 -22.48 1.79
CA SER A 193 -0.68 -23.22 0.57
C SER A 193 -0.09 -22.32 -0.51
N ASP A 194 0.95 -22.84 -1.15
CA ASP A 194 1.56 -22.25 -2.34
C ASP A 194 1.01 -22.90 -3.62
N GLU A 195 -0.07 -23.69 -3.51
CA GLU A 195 -0.72 -24.34 -4.64
C GLU A 195 -1.30 -23.31 -5.61
N LYS A 196 -0.70 -23.31 -6.80
CA LYS A 196 -1.07 -22.47 -7.94
C LYS A 196 -2.16 -23.17 -8.74
N VAL A 197 -3.42 -22.88 -8.40
CA VAL A 197 -4.60 -23.41 -9.08
C VAL A 197 -5.27 -22.31 -9.89
N GLY A 198 -5.70 -22.62 -11.12
CA GLY A 198 -6.48 -21.69 -11.94
C GLY A 198 -6.06 -21.64 -13.41
N LEU A 199 -6.58 -20.62 -14.09
CA LEU A 199 -6.21 -20.29 -15.47
C LEU A 199 -4.75 -19.84 -15.51
N ASP A 200 -4.02 -20.28 -16.53
CA ASP A 200 -2.70 -19.75 -16.83
C ASP A 200 -2.86 -18.37 -17.48
N VAL A 201 -2.28 -17.35 -16.86
CA VAL A 201 -2.25 -15.97 -17.37
C VAL A 201 -0.81 -15.60 -17.66
N SER A 202 -0.53 -15.13 -18.87
CA SER A 202 0.82 -14.69 -19.23
C SER A 202 1.17 -13.36 -18.55
N SER A 203 2.46 -13.11 -18.32
CA SER A 203 2.93 -11.81 -17.82
C SER A 203 2.59 -10.66 -18.78
N GLN A 204 2.49 -10.93 -20.08
CA GLN A 204 2.11 -9.95 -21.08
C GLN A 204 0.64 -9.52 -20.90
N GLU A 205 -0.28 -10.47 -20.72
CA GLU A 205 -1.70 -10.17 -20.45
C GLU A 205 -1.87 -9.35 -19.16
N ILE A 206 -1.05 -9.60 -18.13
CA ILE A 206 -1.11 -8.81 -16.89
C ILE A 206 -0.54 -7.41 -17.11
N LYS A 207 0.58 -7.28 -17.83
CA LYS A 207 1.16 -5.96 -18.16
C LYS A 207 0.20 -5.09 -18.97
N GLU A 208 -0.56 -5.69 -19.88
CA GLU A 208 -1.59 -5.01 -20.67
C GLU A 208 -2.73 -4.44 -19.82
N MET A 209 -2.93 -4.94 -18.59
CA MET A 209 -3.89 -4.34 -17.66
C MET A 209 -3.42 -2.97 -17.12
N GLY A 210 -2.13 -2.63 -17.21
CA GLY A 210 -1.60 -1.33 -16.76
C GLY A 210 -1.89 -1.05 -15.28
N ILE A 211 -1.36 -1.88 -14.37
CA ILE A 211 -1.58 -1.73 -12.92
C ILE A 211 -0.66 -0.64 -12.35
N SER A 212 -1.26 0.40 -11.76
CA SER A 212 -0.58 1.51 -11.08
C SER A 212 -0.15 1.15 -9.64
N GLU A 213 0.72 1.95 -9.03
CA GLU A 213 1.15 1.71 -7.64
C GLU A 213 0.00 1.82 -6.64
N GLN A 214 -0.94 2.76 -6.85
CA GLN A 214 -2.14 2.90 -6.03
C GLN A 214 -3.03 1.65 -6.11
N GLU A 215 -3.17 1.07 -7.30
CA GLU A 215 -3.89 -0.19 -7.50
C GLU A 215 -3.18 -1.37 -6.82
N LEU A 216 -1.85 -1.39 -6.78
CA LEU A 216 -1.10 -2.39 -6.01
C LEU A 216 -1.32 -2.25 -4.49
N LEU A 217 -1.42 -1.02 -3.97
CA LEU A 217 -1.77 -0.79 -2.56
C LEU A 217 -3.18 -1.28 -2.25
N LEU A 218 -4.15 -1.04 -3.14
CA LEU A 218 -5.51 -1.58 -3.00
C LEU A 218 -5.51 -3.11 -3.03
N ALA A 219 -4.72 -3.73 -3.92
CA ALA A 219 -4.54 -5.18 -3.93
C ALA A 219 -3.98 -5.69 -2.59
N LYS A 220 -2.98 -5.01 -2.04
CA LYS A 220 -2.41 -5.35 -0.72
C LYS A 220 -3.47 -5.29 0.38
N ALA A 221 -4.33 -4.26 0.36
CA ALA A 221 -5.42 -4.11 1.33
C ALA A 221 -6.45 -5.26 1.22
N ILE A 222 -6.87 -5.63 0.00
CA ILE A 222 -7.81 -6.75 -0.24
C ILE A 222 -7.21 -8.08 0.22
N ILE A 223 -5.94 -8.34 -0.12
CA ILE A 223 -5.22 -9.54 0.32
C ILE A 223 -5.13 -9.55 1.85
N GLY A 224 -4.78 -8.43 2.46
CA GLY A 224 -4.74 -8.24 3.91
C GLY A 224 -6.08 -8.57 4.55
N ASP A 225 -7.16 -7.96 4.11
CA ASP A 225 -8.47 -8.19 4.74
C ASP A 225 -8.92 -9.65 4.61
N SER A 226 -8.66 -10.29 3.46
CA SER A 226 -8.89 -11.73 3.30
C SER A 226 -8.08 -12.56 4.30
N ILE A 227 -6.81 -12.24 4.53
CA ILE A 227 -5.96 -12.96 5.50
C ILE A 227 -6.47 -12.73 6.92
N ARG A 228 -6.81 -11.48 7.27
CA ARG A 228 -7.37 -11.10 8.57
C ARG A 228 -8.63 -11.91 8.89
N ILE A 229 -9.60 -11.93 7.99
CA ILE A 229 -10.83 -12.71 8.15
C ILE A 229 -10.51 -14.20 8.37
N GLY A 230 -9.59 -14.75 7.57
CA GLY A 230 -9.17 -16.15 7.70
C GLY A 230 -8.53 -16.47 9.04
N LEU A 231 -7.73 -15.56 9.60
CA LEU A 231 -7.07 -15.73 10.90
C LEU A 231 -8.02 -15.54 12.09
N VAL A 232 -8.84 -14.49 12.05
CA VAL A 232 -9.82 -14.18 13.12
C VAL A 232 -10.81 -15.33 13.27
N ASN A 233 -11.32 -15.89 12.17
CA ASN A 233 -12.24 -17.05 12.19
C ASN A 233 -11.63 -18.32 12.79
N GLN A 234 -10.30 -18.37 12.92
CA GLN A 234 -9.58 -19.49 13.53
C GLN A 234 -9.10 -19.17 14.96
N GLY A 235 -9.52 -18.03 15.53
CA GLY A 235 -9.04 -17.56 16.83
C GLY A 235 -7.56 -17.19 16.83
N LYS A 236 -7.01 -16.80 15.68
CA LYS A 236 -5.59 -16.44 15.49
C LYS A 236 -5.42 -14.94 15.23
N ASP A 237 -6.09 -14.12 16.03
CA ASP A 237 -6.07 -12.66 15.91
C ASP A 237 -4.78 -12.07 16.50
N ASN A 238 -3.70 -12.13 15.73
CA ASN A 238 -2.40 -11.56 16.12
C ASN A 238 -1.78 -10.85 14.92
N TRP A 239 -1.38 -9.59 15.13
CA TRP A 239 -0.87 -8.75 14.03
C TRP A 239 0.45 -9.23 13.45
N LEU A 240 1.39 -9.75 14.26
CA LEU A 240 2.68 -10.23 13.75
C LEU A 240 2.52 -11.43 12.82
N LEU A 241 1.65 -12.38 13.21
CA LEU A 241 1.31 -13.52 12.37
C LEU A 241 0.65 -13.08 11.07
N TYR A 242 -0.34 -12.19 11.17
CA TYR A 242 -1.03 -11.59 10.05
C TYR A 242 -0.07 -10.92 9.07
N HIS A 243 0.81 -10.04 9.56
CA HIS A 243 1.73 -9.29 8.73
C HIS A 243 2.75 -10.21 8.04
N ASN A 244 3.24 -11.24 8.73
CA ASN A 244 4.13 -12.23 8.12
C ASN A 244 3.46 -12.98 6.96
N ILE A 245 2.20 -13.41 7.12
CA ILE A 245 1.45 -14.08 6.06
C ILE A 245 1.12 -13.09 4.92
N LEU A 246 0.74 -11.85 5.25
CA LEU A 246 0.47 -10.79 4.28
C LEU A 246 1.68 -10.51 3.40
N GLU A 247 2.86 -10.29 3.97
CA GLU A 247 4.07 -10.02 3.18
C GLU A 247 4.43 -11.20 2.29
N LYS A 248 4.34 -12.45 2.78
CA LYS A 248 4.54 -13.63 1.92
C LYS A 248 3.56 -13.63 0.74
N ARG A 249 2.26 -13.48 1.02
CA ARG A 249 1.21 -13.56 -0.02
C ARG A 249 1.22 -12.40 -0.98
N TYR A 250 1.55 -11.20 -0.50
CA TYR A 250 1.70 -10.04 -1.35
C TYR A 250 2.92 -10.17 -2.27
N ASN A 251 4.03 -10.73 -1.79
CA ASN A 251 5.17 -11.06 -2.66
C ASN A 251 4.82 -12.13 -3.70
N ASP A 252 4.07 -13.17 -3.33
CA ASP A 252 3.56 -14.17 -4.29
C ASP A 252 2.66 -13.50 -5.36
N PHE A 253 1.86 -12.51 -4.96
CA PHE A 253 1.00 -11.73 -5.84
C PHE A 253 1.81 -10.84 -6.79
N LEU A 254 2.84 -10.15 -6.31
CA LEU A 254 3.76 -9.37 -7.15
C LEU A 254 4.52 -10.27 -8.13
N ASP A 255 4.94 -11.46 -7.68
CA ASP A 255 5.55 -12.46 -8.55
C ASP A 255 4.60 -12.92 -9.64
N PHE A 256 3.33 -13.15 -9.31
CA PHE A 256 2.28 -13.45 -10.28
C PHE A 256 2.09 -12.30 -11.28
N ILE A 257 2.09 -11.04 -10.85
CA ILE A 257 2.01 -9.89 -11.75
C ILE A 257 3.19 -9.85 -12.73
N ASN A 258 4.40 -10.06 -12.22
CA ASN A 258 5.62 -9.91 -13.01
C ASN A 258 5.86 -11.08 -13.96
N LYS A 259 5.52 -12.30 -13.54
CA LYS A 259 5.88 -13.55 -14.24
C LYS A 259 4.68 -14.24 -14.88
N GLY A 260 3.45 -13.86 -14.53
CA GLY A 260 2.25 -14.62 -14.85
C GLY A 260 2.13 -15.90 -14.04
N GLY A 261 1.25 -16.80 -14.48
CA GLY A 261 1.09 -18.14 -13.95
C GLY A 261 -0.36 -18.52 -13.64
N LYS A 262 -0.52 -19.60 -12.86
CA LYS A 262 -1.83 -20.18 -12.51
C LYS A 262 -2.25 -19.79 -11.10
N ASN A 263 -2.94 -18.67 -10.94
CA ASN A 263 -3.52 -18.32 -9.64
C ASN A 263 -4.85 -17.58 -9.80
N GLU A 264 -5.95 -18.33 -9.69
CA GLU A 264 -7.30 -17.78 -9.84
C GLU A 264 -7.60 -16.69 -8.80
N THR A 265 -7.13 -16.85 -7.56
CA THR A 265 -7.41 -15.88 -6.49
C THR A 265 -6.70 -14.55 -6.70
N PHE A 266 -5.46 -14.57 -7.20
CA PHE A 266 -4.72 -13.36 -7.56
C PHE A 266 -5.29 -12.67 -8.80
N LEU A 267 -5.72 -13.45 -9.80
CA LEU A 267 -6.44 -12.90 -10.94
C LEU A 267 -7.76 -12.24 -10.51
N GLN A 268 -8.53 -12.89 -9.64
CA GLN A 268 -9.76 -12.30 -9.08
C GLN A 268 -9.46 -11.00 -8.31
N THR A 269 -8.38 -10.96 -7.55
CA THR A 269 -7.93 -9.75 -6.84
C THR A 269 -7.60 -8.62 -7.82
N LEU A 270 -6.84 -8.89 -8.89
CA LEU A 270 -6.54 -7.90 -9.92
C LEU A 270 -7.80 -7.33 -10.58
N VAL A 271 -8.75 -8.21 -10.92
CA VAL A 271 -10.03 -7.78 -11.53
C VAL A 271 -10.84 -6.93 -10.55
N MET A 272 -10.90 -7.31 -9.26
CA MET A 272 -11.57 -6.49 -8.23
C MET A 272 -10.95 -5.10 -8.10
N VAL A 273 -9.62 -5.02 -8.03
CA VAL A 273 -8.87 -3.77 -7.96
C VAL A 273 -9.20 -2.88 -9.16
N LYS A 274 -9.14 -3.43 -10.38
CA LYS A 274 -9.48 -2.68 -11.59
C LYS A 274 -10.93 -2.18 -11.57
N MET A 275 -11.88 -3.02 -11.17
CA MET A 275 -13.29 -2.61 -11.10
C MET A 275 -13.51 -1.51 -10.05
N MET A 276 -12.89 -1.60 -8.88
CA MET A 276 -12.98 -0.58 -7.82
C MET A 276 -12.37 0.74 -8.28
N TYR A 277 -11.15 0.70 -8.84
CA TYR A 277 -10.46 1.89 -9.32
C TYR A 277 -11.21 2.59 -10.46
N VAL A 278 -11.78 1.82 -11.39
CA VAL A 278 -12.62 2.36 -12.47
C VAL A 278 -13.94 2.90 -11.92
N SER A 279 -14.56 2.22 -10.95
CA SER A 279 -15.80 2.68 -10.31
C SER A 279 -15.60 4.00 -9.57
N ASP A 280 -14.51 4.16 -8.80
CA ASP A 280 -14.22 5.38 -8.06
C ASP A 280 -13.86 6.54 -8.98
N ASN A 281 -13.11 6.28 -10.06
CA ASN A 281 -12.85 7.29 -11.09
C ASN A 281 -14.11 7.71 -11.84
N VAL A 282 -15.03 6.78 -12.12
CA VAL A 282 -16.35 7.11 -12.69
C VAL A 282 -17.19 7.88 -11.69
N LEU A 283 -17.22 7.48 -10.41
CA LEU A 283 -18.01 8.16 -9.38
C LEU A 283 -17.49 9.58 -9.12
N ASN A 284 -16.17 9.77 -9.08
CA ASN A 284 -15.53 11.08 -8.90
C ASN A 284 -15.67 11.95 -10.16
N ALA A 285 -15.55 11.38 -11.36
CA ALA A 285 -15.80 12.11 -12.60
C ALA A 285 -17.29 12.50 -12.75
N LEU A 286 -18.22 11.69 -12.23
CA LEU A 286 -19.65 12.03 -12.16
C LEU A 286 -19.95 13.10 -11.10
N LYS A 287 -19.25 13.09 -9.96
CA LYS A 287 -19.35 14.14 -8.92
C LYS A 287 -18.75 15.48 -9.36
N GLY A 288 -17.79 15.47 -10.29
CA GLY A 288 -17.09 16.66 -10.81
C GLY A 288 -17.70 17.31 -12.06
N LEU A 289 -18.91 16.92 -12.49
CA LEU A 289 -19.49 17.39 -13.76
C LEU A 289 -19.87 18.89 -13.74
N ASN A 290 -18.92 19.72 -14.18
CA ASN A 290 -19.20 20.86 -15.05
C ASN A 290 -18.91 20.48 -16.51
N SER A 291 -19.65 21.08 -17.45
CA SER A 291 -19.87 20.64 -18.84
C SER A 291 -18.63 20.46 -19.75
N ARG A 292 -17.40 20.74 -19.28
CA ARG A 292 -16.16 20.60 -20.08
C ARG A 292 -15.50 19.22 -20.03
N ASP A 293 -15.83 18.36 -19.07
CA ASP A 293 -15.17 17.04 -18.90
C ASP A 293 -15.84 15.85 -19.61
N SER A 294 -16.82 16.13 -20.45
CA SER A 294 -17.60 15.14 -21.20
C SER A 294 -16.75 14.23 -22.11
N LYS A 295 -15.59 14.70 -22.61
CA LYS A 295 -14.64 13.87 -23.40
C LYS A 295 -13.84 12.88 -22.54
N LYS A 296 -13.49 13.25 -21.31
CA LYS A 296 -12.76 12.40 -20.35
C LYS A 296 -13.70 11.36 -19.73
N LEU A 297 -14.95 11.76 -19.48
CA LEU A 297 -16.04 10.85 -19.11
C LEU A 297 -16.32 9.84 -20.23
N ALA A 298 -16.36 10.28 -21.50
CA ALA A 298 -16.56 9.40 -22.64
C ALA A 298 -15.42 8.39 -22.82
N SER A 299 -14.14 8.77 -22.59
CA SER A 299 -13.04 7.79 -22.70
C SER A 299 -13.09 6.73 -21.60
N ILE A 300 -13.40 7.11 -20.36
CA ILE A 300 -13.54 6.18 -19.22
C ILE A 300 -14.79 5.28 -19.39
N ILE A 301 -15.92 5.85 -19.84
CA ILE A 301 -17.15 5.10 -20.16
C ILE A 301 -16.96 4.19 -21.37
N LEU A 302 -16.05 4.48 -22.29
CA LEU A 302 -15.71 3.59 -23.42
C LEU A 302 -14.68 2.51 -23.03
N GLU A 303 -13.85 2.74 -22.03
CA GLU A 303 -12.92 1.75 -21.47
C GLU A 303 -13.64 0.65 -20.70
N ILE A 304 -14.75 0.94 -20.00
CA ILE A 304 -15.54 -0.08 -19.28
C ILE A 304 -16.08 -1.17 -20.23
N PRO A 305 -16.79 -0.85 -21.33
CA PRO A 305 -17.21 -1.83 -22.33
C PRO A 305 -16.04 -2.50 -23.02
N ASN A 306 -14.91 -1.83 -23.26
CA ASN A 306 -13.75 -2.45 -23.92
C ASN A 306 -13.00 -3.42 -22.98
N TYR A 307 -12.91 -3.09 -21.69
CA TYR A 307 -12.40 -3.99 -20.63
C TYR A 307 -13.34 -5.18 -20.44
N ILE A 308 -14.66 -4.96 -20.36
CA ILE A 308 -15.68 -6.02 -20.29
C ILE A 308 -15.70 -6.86 -21.58
N LYS A 309 -15.39 -6.27 -22.74
CA LYS A 309 -15.35 -6.95 -24.04
C LYS A 309 -14.01 -7.63 -24.36
N HIS A 310 -12.96 -7.36 -23.59
CA HIS A 310 -11.67 -8.01 -23.78
C HIS A 310 -11.85 -9.54 -23.68
N PRO A 311 -11.37 -10.34 -24.64
CA PRO A 311 -11.61 -11.79 -24.68
C PRO A 311 -11.22 -12.50 -23.39
N SER A 312 -10.12 -12.08 -22.74
CA SER A 312 -9.65 -12.59 -21.45
C SER A 312 -10.66 -12.31 -20.34
N ASN A 313 -11.18 -11.08 -20.27
CA ASN A 313 -12.14 -10.64 -19.25
C ASN A 313 -13.54 -11.23 -19.48
N GLN A 314 -13.97 -11.40 -20.74
CA GLN A 314 -15.21 -12.12 -21.06
C GLN A 314 -15.14 -13.60 -20.68
N LYS A 315 -13.99 -14.24 -20.89
CA LYS A 315 -13.75 -15.65 -20.53
C LYS A 315 -13.73 -15.84 -19.01
N ILE A 316 -13.20 -14.87 -18.27
CA ILE A 316 -13.26 -14.77 -16.80
C ILE A 316 -14.72 -14.57 -16.36
N MET A 317 -15.40 -13.51 -16.80
CA MET A 317 -16.78 -13.19 -16.40
C MET A 317 -17.81 -14.28 -16.74
N LYS A 318 -17.69 -14.96 -17.89
CA LYS A 318 -18.60 -16.06 -18.27
C LYS A 318 -18.47 -17.29 -17.36
N LYS A 319 -17.28 -17.59 -16.83
CA LYS A 319 -17.07 -18.70 -15.88
C LYS A 319 -17.25 -18.28 -14.41
N SER A 320 -17.01 -17.02 -14.08
CA SER A 320 -17.34 -16.45 -12.77
C SER A 320 -18.85 -16.29 -12.57
N LYS A 321 -19.66 -16.16 -13.63
CA LYS A 321 -21.13 -16.06 -13.55
C LYS A 321 -21.83 -17.21 -12.81
N SER A 322 -21.23 -18.41 -12.77
CA SER A 322 -21.78 -19.54 -11.98
C SER A 322 -21.43 -19.49 -10.49
N LYS A 323 -20.52 -18.59 -10.07
CA LYS A 323 -20.05 -18.44 -8.67
C LYS A 323 -20.06 -16.99 -8.14
N LEU A 324 -20.43 -16.00 -8.96
CA LEU A 324 -20.62 -14.58 -8.61
C LEU A 324 -21.94 -14.36 -7.84
N LYS A 325 -22.16 -15.11 -6.75
CA LYS A 325 -22.97 -14.62 -5.62
C LYS A 325 -22.22 -13.55 -4.80
N SER A 326 -20.99 -13.19 -5.21
CA SER A 326 -20.12 -12.19 -4.61
C SER A 326 -20.32 -10.76 -5.14
N ILE A 327 -21.33 -10.50 -5.99
CA ILE A 327 -21.75 -9.12 -6.27
C ILE A 327 -22.34 -8.47 -5.00
N ASP A 328 -23.03 -9.26 -4.16
CA ASP A 328 -23.45 -8.81 -2.82
C ASP A 328 -22.24 -8.51 -1.93
N PHE A 329 -21.09 -9.17 -2.15
CA PHE A 329 -19.83 -8.89 -1.43
C PHE A 329 -19.20 -7.56 -1.89
N ILE A 330 -19.21 -7.27 -3.19
CA ILE A 330 -18.72 -5.99 -3.74
C ILE A 330 -19.63 -4.82 -3.29
N ILE A 331 -20.95 -5.02 -3.25
CA ILE A 331 -21.91 -4.02 -2.73
C ILE A 331 -21.69 -3.80 -1.23
N LYS A 332 -21.50 -4.89 -0.45
CA LYS A 332 -21.27 -4.81 1.00
C LYS A 332 -19.94 -4.15 1.37
N TYR A 333 -18.89 -4.26 0.53
CA TYR A 333 -17.63 -3.53 0.71
C TYR A 333 -17.69 -2.10 0.18
N GLY A 334 -18.43 -1.84 -0.91
CA GLY A 334 -18.65 -0.48 -1.42
C GLY A 334 -19.39 0.42 -0.42
N ASP A 335 -20.20 -0.15 0.47
CA ASP A 335 -20.86 0.60 1.54
C ASP A 335 -20.00 0.74 2.82
N ALA A 336 -18.99 -0.12 3.02
CA ALA A 336 -18.04 0.00 4.13
C ALA A 336 -17.03 1.16 3.95
N PHE A 337 -16.84 1.63 2.70
CA PHE A 337 -16.02 2.82 2.38
C PHE A 337 -16.84 4.12 2.27
N LYS A 338 -18.15 4.09 2.57
CA LYS A 338 -19.02 5.27 2.62
C LYS A 338 -19.27 5.79 4.05
N GLY A 339 -18.55 5.24 5.04
CA GLY A 339 -18.60 5.69 6.44
C GLY A 339 -17.64 6.84 6.69
#